data_AF-A0A554MH55-F1
#
_entry.id   AF-A0A554MH55-F1
#
_cell.length_a   1.000
_cell.length_b   1.000
_cell.length_c   1.000
_cell.angle_alpha   90.00
_cell.angle_beta   90.00
_cell.angle_gamma   90.00
#
_symmetry.space_group_name_H-M   'P 1'
#
loop_
_entity.id
_entity.type
_entity.pdbx_description
1 polymer ?
#
loop_
_entity_poly.entity_id
_entity_poly.type
_entity_poly.pdbx_seq_one_letter_code
_entity_poly.pdbx_strand_id
1 'polypeptide(L)'
;MSAMSSNSTPSWPQLRELFHEMLSQLFEEAKVAREYAVSYRDFRVGCAGLAYNTETGKWEIFRGANLKVSRNGRPVCAESIVVQAARARGYNLIIGLGIVAETQRDDDSGVVLDTLTPCAECRETLLAIPAMSLRSLIATATPDLSTQEVRSFGEVLKIHGSDGRSYPQTADSPMLAGDLDRLRAIARVRLVNLLEVANDLLGVLLRDSETATKEKIEQCRRNAEKEIAIARGLGIGNDPVVEKLIRRLHLVKP
;
A
#
# COMPACT_ATOMS: atom_id res chain seq x y z
N MET A 1 2.95 22.23 -17.92
CA MET A 1 3.20 21.46 -16.68
C MET A 1 4.63 21.76 -16.24
N SER A 2 4.80 22.61 -15.23
CA SER A 2 6.14 22.99 -14.75
C SER A 2 6.77 21.80 -14.03
N ALA A 3 7.94 21.36 -14.50
CA ALA A 3 8.72 20.33 -13.82
C ALA A 3 9.10 20.83 -12.42
N MET A 4 8.65 20.11 -11.39
CA MET A 4 9.07 20.36 -10.00
C MET A 4 10.58 20.12 -9.89
N SER A 5 11.35 21.19 -10.01
CA SER A 5 12.81 21.19 -9.93
C SER A 5 13.26 21.38 -8.48
N SER A 6 13.15 20.34 -7.66
CA SER A 6 13.94 20.20 -6.43
C SER A 6 13.95 18.75 -5.94
N ASN A 7 15.13 18.20 -5.63
CA ASN A 7 15.38 16.83 -5.14
C ASN A 7 14.73 16.50 -3.76
N SER A 8 13.74 17.26 -3.32
CA SER A 8 13.04 17.06 -2.06
C SER A 8 11.80 16.19 -2.27
N THR A 9 11.65 15.11 -1.51
CA THR A 9 10.39 14.36 -1.47
C THR A 9 9.23 15.31 -1.14
N PRO A 10 8.15 15.33 -1.93
CA PRO A 10 7.01 16.21 -1.71
C PRO A 10 6.37 15.91 -0.35
N SER A 11 5.94 16.98 0.31
CA SER A 11 5.16 16.90 1.53
C SER A 11 3.77 16.33 1.27
N TRP A 12 3.11 15.78 2.30
CA TRP A 12 1.75 15.27 2.18
C TRP A 12 0.73 16.30 1.66
N PRO A 13 0.76 17.59 2.06
CA PRO A 13 -0.09 18.62 1.45
C PRO A 13 0.09 18.72 -0.08
N GLN A 14 1.32 18.70 -0.59
CA GLN A 14 1.60 18.75 -2.03
C GLN A 14 1.10 17.48 -2.75
N LEU A 15 1.28 16.31 -2.12
CA LEU A 15 0.75 15.05 -2.67
C LEU A 15 -0.78 15.03 -2.72
N ARG A 16 -1.45 15.61 -1.71
CA ARG A 16 -2.91 15.76 -1.70
C ARG A 16 -3.39 16.72 -2.77
N GLU A 17 -2.72 17.85 -2.93
CA GLU A 17 -3.00 18.80 -4.01
C GLU A 17 -2.91 18.12 -5.37
N LEU A 18 -1.79 17.41 -5.64
CA LEU A 18 -1.64 16.60 -6.85
C LEU A 18 -2.77 15.57 -7.01
N PHE A 19 -3.19 14.89 -5.94
CA PHE A 19 -4.32 13.95 -6.04
C PHE A 19 -5.62 14.64 -6.45
N HIS A 20 -5.91 15.81 -5.89
CA HIS A 20 -7.11 16.57 -6.24
C HIS A 20 -7.07 17.10 -7.67
N GLU A 21 -5.90 17.55 -8.14
CA GLU A 21 -5.69 17.92 -9.56
C GLU A 21 -5.96 16.74 -10.50
N MET A 22 -5.56 15.53 -10.10
CA MET A 22 -5.70 14.32 -10.88
C MET A 22 -7.04 13.60 -10.69
N LEU A 23 -7.94 14.11 -9.83
CA LEU A 23 -9.14 13.39 -9.39
C LEU A 23 -10.07 13.03 -10.55
N SER A 24 -10.36 13.99 -11.44
CA SER A 24 -11.20 13.75 -12.61
C SER A 24 -10.59 12.69 -13.52
N GLN A 25 -9.26 12.74 -13.73
CA GLN A 25 -8.57 11.73 -14.52
C GLN A 25 -8.64 10.36 -13.83
N LEU A 26 -8.45 10.26 -12.51
CA LEU A 26 -8.57 9.00 -11.78
C LEU A 26 -9.94 8.34 -11.95
N PHE A 27 -11.02 9.12 -11.92
CA PHE A 27 -12.36 8.56 -12.16
C PHE A 27 -12.57 8.09 -13.60
N GLU A 28 -12.12 8.85 -14.59
CA GLU A 28 -12.19 8.39 -15.98
C GLU A 28 -11.34 7.14 -16.20
N GLU A 29 -10.16 7.07 -15.61
CA GLU A 29 -9.29 5.90 -15.69
C GLU A 29 -9.87 4.67 -14.99
N ALA A 30 -10.56 4.88 -13.85
CA ALA A 30 -11.29 3.84 -13.16
C ALA A 30 -12.50 3.36 -13.98
N LYS A 31 -13.25 4.25 -14.64
CA LYS A 31 -14.34 3.87 -15.56
C LYS A 31 -13.83 3.03 -16.72
N VAL A 32 -12.75 3.46 -17.37
CA VAL A 32 -12.12 2.68 -18.44
C VAL A 32 -11.69 1.32 -17.93
N ALA A 33 -11.11 1.23 -16.72
CA ALA A 33 -10.73 -0.04 -16.12
C ALA A 33 -11.95 -0.94 -15.85
N ARG A 34 -13.07 -0.37 -15.40
CA ARG A 34 -14.31 -1.10 -15.10
C ARG A 34 -14.85 -1.89 -16.29
N GLU A 35 -14.63 -1.41 -17.52
CA GLU A 35 -15.03 -2.12 -18.75
C GLU A 35 -14.30 -3.46 -18.95
N TYR A 36 -13.14 -3.63 -18.30
CA TYR A 36 -12.36 -4.88 -18.31
C TYR A 36 -12.67 -5.80 -17.13
N ALA A 37 -13.61 -5.43 -16.26
CA ALA A 37 -14.00 -6.25 -15.12
C ALA A 37 -14.66 -7.56 -15.58
N VAL A 38 -14.35 -8.65 -14.88
CA VAL A 38 -14.97 -9.95 -15.09
C VAL A 38 -15.70 -10.35 -13.83
N SER A 39 -17.01 -10.57 -13.91
CA SER A 39 -17.83 -10.88 -12.75
C SER A 39 -18.97 -11.84 -13.11
N TYR A 40 -19.03 -12.99 -12.42
CA TYR A 40 -20.11 -13.97 -12.61
C TYR A 40 -21.51 -13.41 -12.30
N ARG A 41 -21.59 -12.28 -11.58
CA ARG A 41 -22.82 -11.60 -11.16
C ARG A 41 -22.99 -10.22 -11.80
N ASP A 42 -22.20 -9.90 -12.81
CA ASP A 42 -22.13 -8.59 -13.49
C ASP A 42 -21.86 -7.39 -12.56
N PHE A 43 -21.30 -7.64 -11.37
CA PHE A 43 -20.83 -6.60 -10.47
C PHE A 43 -19.41 -6.17 -10.87
N ARG A 44 -19.32 -5.04 -11.57
CA ARG A 44 -18.09 -4.50 -12.15
C ARG A 44 -17.55 -3.34 -11.33
N VAL A 45 -16.27 -3.43 -10.99
CA VAL A 45 -15.50 -2.46 -10.22
C VAL A 45 -14.26 -2.12 -11.02
N GLY A 46 -14.06 -0.84 -11.29
CA GLY A 46 -12.81 -0.31 -11.81
C GLY A 46 -12.10 0.53 -10.76
N CYS A 47 -10.77 0.50 -10.78
CA CYS A 47 -9.94 1.28 -9.90
C CYS A 47 -8.78 1.90 -10.68
N ALA A 48 -8.44 3.14 -10.35
CA ALA A 48 -7.22 3.80 -10.76
C ALA A 48 -6.44 4.27 -9.52
N GLY A 49 -5.13 4.06 -9.47
CA GLY A 49 -4.29 4.51 -8.36
C GLY A 49 -3.23 5.49 -8.82
N LEU A 50 -3.13 6.62 -8.13
CA LEU A 50 -2.02 7.56 -8.31
C LEU A 50 -0.86 7.13 -7.43
N ALA A 51 0.19 6.62 -8.06
CA ALA A 51 1.39 6.16 -7.37
C ALA A 51 2.54 7.14 -7.57
N TYR A 52 3.44 7.20 -6.60
CA TYR A 52 4.64 8.03 -6.58
C TYR A 52 5.85 7.18 -6.24
N ASN A 53 6.95 7.39 -6.97
CA ASN A 53 8.24 6.80 -6.67
C ASN A 53 9.10 7.87 -6.00
N THR A 54 9.33 7.72 -4.69
CA THR A 54 10.03 8.72 -3.88
C THR A 54 11.51 8.88 -4.22
N GLU A 55 12.10 7.89 -4.91
CA GLU A 55 13.52 7.90 -5.30
C GLU A 55 13.74 8.67 -6.61
N THR A 56 12.81 8.54 -7.56
CA THR A 56 12.90 9.16 -8.89
C THR A 56 12.09 10.44 -9.03
N GLY A 57 11.19 10.70 -8.09
CA GLY A 57 10.28 11.84 -8.14
C GLY A 57 9.14 11.72 -9.16
N LYS A 58 8.95 10.54 -9.75
CA LYS A 58 7.94 10.30 -10.79
C LYS A 58 6.62 9.83 -10.17
N TRP A 59 5.51 10.25 -10.76
CA TRP A 59 4.19 9.70 -10.50
C TRP A 59 3.61 9.06 -11.75
N GLU A 60 2.69 8.12 -11.56
CA GLU A 60 1.98 7.43 -12.64
C GLU A 60 0.61 6.93 -12.14
N ILE A 61 -0.35 6.83 -13.07
CA ILE A 61 -1.67 6.23 -12.81
C ILE A 61 -1.65 4.76 -13.23
N PHE A 62 -2.08 3.91 -12.31
CA PHE A 62 -2.24 2.47 -12.52
C PHE A 62 -3.72 2.12 -12.57
N ARG A 63 -4.12 1.21 -13.48
CA ARG A 63 -5.50 0.75 -13.60
C ARG A 63 -5.65 -0.68 -13.09
N GLY A 64 -6.82 -1.01 -12.57
CA GLY A 64 -7.20 -2.35 -12.17
C GLY A 64 -8.72 -2.54 -12.26
N ALA A 65 -9.14 -3.78 -12.51
CA ALA A 65 -10.54 -4.16 -12.63
C ALA A 65 -10.77 -5.46 -11.86
N ASN A 66 -11.91 -5.62 -11.20
CA ASN A 66 -12.15 -6.84 -10.43
C ASN A 66 -12.29 -8.08 -11.33
N LEU A 67 -11.81 -9.22 -10.83
CA LEU A 67 -11.88 -10.51 -11.49
C LEU A 67 -12.53 -11.54 -10.56
N LYS A 68 -13.71 -12.03 -10.94
CA LYS A 68 -14.42 -13.14 -10.30
C LYS A 68 -15.20 -13.94 -11.34
N VAL A 69 -14.49 -14.87 -11.99
CA VAL A 69 -14.98 -15.64 -13.15
C VAL A 69 -16.13 -16.58 -12.82
N SER A 70 -16.15 -17.17 -11.62
CA SER A 70 -17.17 -18.12 -11.19
C SER A 70 -17.68 -17.82 -9.79
N ARG A 71 -18.87 -18.34 -9.45
CA ARG A 71 -19.50 -18.13 -8.14
C ARG A 71 -18.60 -18.53 -6.97
N ASN A 72 -17.93 -19.67 -7.10
CA ASN A 72 -17.02 -20.24 -6.10
C ASN A 72 -15.55 -19.87 -6.35
N GLY A 73 -15.27 -19.05 -7.38
CA GLY A 73 -13.92 -18.60 -7.70
C GLY A 73 -13.43 -17.57 -6.70
N ARG A 74 -12.12 -17.62 -6.41
CA ARG A 74 -11.46 -16.60 -5.58
C ARG A 74 -11.53 -15.24 -6.27
N PRO A 75 -12.11 -14.20 -5.64
CA PRO A 75 -12.11 -12.87 -6.21
C PRO A 75 -10.71 -12.26 -6.20
N VAL A 76 -10.43 -11.41 -7.17
CA VAL A 76 -9.34 -10.43 -7.13
C VAL A 76 -9.98 -9.05 -7.28
N CYS A 77 -9.81 -8.19 -6.28
CA CYS A 77 -10.36 -6.84 -6.32
C CYS A 77 -9.51 -5.89 -7.16
N ALA A 78 -10.15 -4.83 -7.68
CA ALA A 78 -9.52 -3.85 -8.56
C ALA A 78 -8.38 -3.10 -7.85
N GLU A 79 -8.57 -2.76 -6.57
CA GLU A 79 -7.62 -2.05 -5.73
C GLU A 79 -6.33 -2.86 -5.52
N SER A 80 -6.46 -4.18 -5.33
CA SER A 80 -5.32 -5.09 -5.18
C SER A 80 -4.48 -5.13 -6.46
N ILE A 81 -5.11 -5.13 -7.63
CA ILE A 81 -4.43 -5.13 -8.93
C ILE A 81 -3.66 -3.82 -9.12
N VAL A 82 -4.28 -2.67 -8.83
CA VAL A 82 -3.63 -1.35 -8.92
C VAL A 82 -2.37 -1.30 -8.08
N VAL A 83 -2.46 -1.71 -6.80
CA VAL A 83 -1.31 -1.72 -5.90
C VAL A 83 -0.22 -2.66 -6.37
N GLN A 84 -0.58 -3.88 -6.79
CA GLN A 84 0.39 -4.87 -7.25
C GLN A 84 1.11 -4.36 -8.50
N ALA A 85 0.38 -3.76 -9.45
CA ALA A 85 0.95 -3.19 -10.66
C ALA A 85 1.91 -2.02 -10.35
N ALA A 86 1.52 -1.10 -9.46
CA ALA A 86 2.36 0.00 -9.03
C ALA A 86 3.67 -0.49 -8.39
N ARG A 87 3.56 -1.43 -7.45
CA ARG A 87 4.72 -2.01 -6.77
C ARG A 87 5.62 -2.78 -7.72
N ALA A 88 5.05 -3.53 -8.67
CA ALA A 88 5.82 -4.25 -9.69
C ALA A 88 6.63 -3.30 -10.60
N ARG A 89 6.18 -2.04 -10.77
CA ARG A 89 6.93 -0.99 -11.47
C ARG A 89 7.84 -0.15 -10.56
N GLY A 90 8.05 -0.58 -9.31
CA GLY A 90 8.94 0.10 -8.38
C GLY A 90 8.37 1.36 -7.74
N TYR A 91 7.06 1.62 -7.84
CA TYR A 91 6.41 2.70 -7.10
C TYR A 91 6.23 2.28 -5.64
N ASN A 92 6.66 3.14 -4.73
CA ASN A 92 6.78 2.84 -3.31
C ASN A 92 5.82 3.67 -2.44
N LEU A 93 4.99 4.52 -3.05
CA LEU A 93 3.95 5.28 -2.39
C LEU A 93 2.69 5.31 -3.26
N ILE A 94 1.53 5.01 -2.67
CA ILE A 94 0.21 5.18 -3.26
C ILE A 94 -0.40 6.42 -2.62
N ILE A 95 -0.49 7.50 -3.40
CA ILE A 95 -1.07 8.76 -2.94
C ILE A 95 -2.56 8.57 -2.67
N GLY A 96 -3.24 7.85 -3.56
CA GLY A 96 -4.63 7.48 -3.37
C GLY A 96 -5.18 6.64 -4.51
N LEU A 97 -6.42 6.22 -4.34
CA LEU A 97 -7.19 5.39 -5.27
C LEU A 97 -8.47 6.13 -5.68
N GLY A 98 -8.84 6.05 -6.95
CA GLY A 98 -10.17 6.31 -7.49
C GLY A 98 -10.87 4.99 -7.78
N ILE A 99 -12.10 4.81 -7.30
CA ILE A 99 -12.88 3.56 -7.44
C ILE A 99 -14.23 3.92 -8.04
N VAL A 100 -14.63 3.19 -9.08
CA VAL A 100 -15.92 3.37 -9.76
C VAL A 100 -16.65 2.05 -9.81
N ALA A 101 -17.84 2.00 -9.22
CA ALA A 101 -18.68 0.82 -9.19
C ALA A 101 -20.13 1.17 -8.82
N GLU A 102 -21.02 0.19 -9.00
CA GLU A 102 -22.35 0.24 -8.40
C GLU A 102 -22.24 0.19 -6.87
N THR A 103 -23.11 0.94 -6.19
CA THR A 103 -23.18 0.94 -4.73
C THR A 103 -23.65 -0.42 -4.24
N GLN A 104 -22.94 -0.97 -3.26
CA GLN A 104 -23.32 -2.21 -2.57
C GLN A 104 -23.12 -2.00 -1.07
N ARG A 105 -23.97 -2.65 -0.27
CA ARG A 105 -23.69 -2.84 1.15
C ARG A 105 -22.36 -3.59 1.34
N ASP A 106 -21.53 -3.13 2.27
CA ASP A 106 -20.32 -3.85 2.66
C ASP A 106 -20.75 -5.14 3.38
N ASP A 107 -20.37 -6.29 2.83
CA ASP A 107 -20.81 -7.60 3.33
C ASP A 107 -20.23 -7.93 4.73
N ASP A 108 -19.15 -7.25 5.14
CA ASP A 108 -18.45 -7.47 6.40
C ASP A 108 -18.94 -6.52 7.51
N SER A 109 -18.87 -5.19 7.28
CA SER A 109 -19.30 -4.20 8.27
C SER A 109 -20.80 -3.94 8.27
N GLY A 110 -21.50 -4.36 7.21
CA GLY A 110 -22.92 -4.08 7.00
C GLY A 110 -23.23 -2.61 6.69
N VAL A 111 -22.21 -1.74 6.57
CA VAL A 111 -22.36 -0.30 6.28
C VAL A 111 -22.80 -0.10 4.83
N VAL A 112 -23.69 0.86 4.62
CA VAL A 112 -24.12 1.32 3.30
C VAL A 112 -23.73 2.80 3.19
N LEU A 113 -22.98 3.14 2.15
CA LEU A 113 -22.62 4.51 1.79
C LEU A 113 -23.19 4.83 0.42
N ASP A 114 -23.14 6.09 0.00
CA ASP A 114 -23.66 6.52 -1.30
C ASP A 114 -22.79 6.02 -2.46
N THR A 115 -21.52 5.66 -2.20
CA THR A 115 -20.59 5.08 -3.17
C THR A 115 -19.90 3.83 -2.61
N LEU A 116 -19.35 2.97 -3.49
CA LEU A 116 -18.67 1.75 -3.08
C LEU A 116 -17.26 2.03 -2.55
N THR A 117 -17.01 1.72 -1.28
CA THR A 117 -15.69 1.74 -0.64
C THR A 117 -14.94 0.40 -0.80
N PRO A 118 -13.62 0.37 -0.57
CA PRO A 118 -12.86 -0.88 -0.56
C PRO A 118 -13.45 -1.90 0.42
N CYS A 119 -13.60 -3.15 0.00
CA CYS A 119 -14.13 -4.23 0.86
C CYS A 119 -13.15 -4.60 2.00
N ALA A 120 -13.59 -5.44 2.95
CA ALA A 120 -12.77 -5.85 4.09
C ALA A 120 -11.38 -6.40 3.70
N GLU A 121 -11.31 -7.33 2.75
CA GLU A 121 -10.03 -7.91 2.29
C GLU A 121 -9.11 -6.84 1.65
N CYS A 122 -9.69 -5.90 0.89
CA CYS A 122 -8.95 -4.76 0.35
C CYS A 122 -8.46 -3.84 1.46
N ARG A 123 -9.29 -3.48 2.44
CA ARG A 123 -8.90 -2.65 3.58
C ARG A 123 -7.74 -3.28 4.34
N GLU A 124 -7.79 -4.57 4.62
CA GLU A 124 -6.69 -5.28 5.29
C GLU A 124 -5.41 -5.32 4.46
N THR A 125 -5.54 -5.62 3.16
CA THR A 125 -4.41 -5.68 2.23
C THR A 125 -3.74 -4.32 2.09
N LEU A 126 -4.54 -3.26 1.88
CA LEU A 126 -4.08 -1.88 1.76
C LEU A 126 -3.43 -1.40 3.06
N LEU A 127 -3.92 -1.82 4.21
CA LEU A 127 -3.32 -1.48 5.49
C LEU A 127 -1.97 -2.19 5.73
N ALA A 128 -1.80 -3.41 5.20
CA ALA A 128 -0.60 -4.21 5.41
C ALA A 128 0.59 -3.78 4.52
N ILE A 129 0.34 -3.12 3.39
CA ILE A 129 1.38 -2.75 2.43
C ILE A 129 2.11 -1.46 2.83
N PRO A 130 3.45 -1.39 2.74
CA PRO A 130 4.20 -0.16 3.05
C PRO A 130 3.89 1.02 2.13
N ALA A 131 3.44 0.74 0.91
CA ALA A 131 3.17 1.77 -0.09
C ALA A 131 1.91 2.59 0.20
N MET A 132 1.00 2.09 1.05
CA MET A 132 -0.23 2.80 1.40
C MET A 132 -0.11 3.38 2.80
N SER A 133 -0.68 4.56 3.01
CA SER A 133 -0.72 5.25 4.29
C SER A 133 -2.16 5.49 4.72
N LEU A 134 -2.41 5.65 6.01
CA LEU A 134 -3.71 6.14 6.51
C LEU A 134 -4.08 7.53 5.95
N ARG A 135 -3.07 8.28 5.49
CA ARG A 135 -3.23 9.59 4.85
C ARG A 135 -3.53 9.51 3.36
N SER A 136 -3.32 8.36 2.72
CA SER A 136 -3.65 8.14 1.32
C SER A 136 -5.14 8.37 1.11
N LEU A 137 -5.51 8.91 -0.04
CA LEU A 137 -6.91 9.26 -0.35
C LEU A 137 -7.63 8.09 -1.03
N ILE A 138 -8.91 7.94 -0.72
CA ILE A 138 -9.85 7.01 -1.33
C ILE A 138 -10.97 7.86 -1.89
N ALA A 139 -10.98 7.98 -3.21
CA ALA A 139 -12.04 8.60 -3.97
C ALA A 139 -12.94 7.51 -4.56
N THR A 140 -14.24 7.63 -4.37
CA THR A 140 -15.23 6.62 -4.76
C THR A 140 -16.36 7.31 -5.52
N ALA A 141 -16.91 6.66 -6.54
CA ALA A 141 -17.99 7.22 -7.34
C ALA A 141 -18.92 6.16 -7.93
N THR A 142 -20.16 6.56 -8.22
CA THR A 142 -21.11 5.78 -9.03
C THR A 142 -20.65 5.73 -10.50
N PRO A 143 -21.13 4.77 -11.33
CA PRO A 143 -20.65 4.61 -12.70
C PRO A 143 -20.87 5.82 -13.61
N ASP A 144 -21.94 6.57 -13.37
CA ASP A 144 -22.30 7.81 -14.05
C ASP A 144 -21.58 9.05 -13.48
N LEU A 145 -20.77 8.88 -12.42
CA LEU A 145 -20.10 9.92 -11.66
C LEU A 145 -21.04 10.98 -11.05
N SER A 146 -22.34 10.70 -10.96
CA SER A 146 -23.32 11.62 -10.35
C SER A 146 -23.11 11.78 -8.85
N THR A 147 -22.59 10.73 -8.19
CA THR A 147 -22.23 10.73 -6.78
C THR A 147 -20.74 10.44 -6.64
N GLN A 148 -20.03 11.28 -5.89
CA GLN A 148 -18.60 11.17 -5.66
C GLN A 148 -18.28 11.48 -4.20
N GLU A 149 -17.39 10.70 -3.61
CA GLU A 149 -16.91 10.92 -2.25
C GLU A 149 -15.39 10.81 -2.20
N VAL A 150 -14.74 11.62 -1.36
CA VAL A 150 -13.29 11.56 -1.13
C VAL A 150 -13.03 11.53 0.36
N ARG A 151 -12.30 10.53 0.81
CA ARG A 151 -11.93 10.33 2.22
C ARG A 151 -10.47 9.93 2.31
N SER A 152 -9.84 10.17 3.45
CA SER A 152 -8.59 9.49 3.76
C SER A 152 -8.85 8.00 4.02
N PHE A 153 -7.85 7.17 3.78
CA PHE A 153 -7.95 5.74 4.05
C PHE A 153 -8.20 5.46 5.54
N GLY A 154 -7.64 6.28 6.44
CA GLY A 154 -7.95 6.20 7.87
C GLY A 154 -9.42 6.48 8.20
N GLU A 155 -10.08 7.40 7.50
CA GLU A 155 -11.53 7.64 7.68
C GLU A 155 -12.38 6.47 7.15
N VAL A 156 -11.96 5.87 6.02
CA VAL A 156 -12.63 4.67 5.50
C VAL A 156 -12.58 3.53 6.52
N LEU A 157 -11.42 3.28 7.13
CA LEU A 157 -11.31 2.24 8.17
C LEU A 157 -12.28 2.50 9.34
N LYS A 158 -12.30 3.74 9.86
CA LYS A 158 -13.20 4.17 10.94
C LYS A 158 -14.67 3.90 10.66
N ILE A 159 -15.12 4.25 9.45
CA ILE A 159 -16.53 4.08 9.04
C ILE A 159 -16.92 2.60 9.07
N HIS A 160 -16.06 1.71 8.59
CA HIS A 160 -16.38 0.30 8.45
C HIS A 160 -16.23 -0.51 9.74
N GLY A 161 -16.00 0.14 10.90
CA GLY A 161 -15.93 -0.60 12.15
C GLY A 161 -14.84 -1.68 12.15
N SER A 162 -13.83 -1.53 11.28
CA SER A 162 -12.53 -2.20 11.45
C SER A 162 -11.91 -1.85 12.83
N ASP A 163 -12.58 -0.93 13.52
CA ASP A 163 -12.33 -0.23 14.77
C ASP A 163 -13.17 -0.71 15.96
N GLY A 164 -13.73 -1.93 15.93
CA GLY A 164 -13.90 -2.67 17.21
C GLY A 164 -12.56 -2.79 17.98
N ARG A 165 -11.45 -2.47 17.31
CA ARG A 165 -10.12 -2.21 17.86
C ARG A 165 -9.69 -0.80 17.39
N SER A 166 -9.87 0.18 18.26
CA SER A 166 -9.66 1.60 17.97
C SER A 166 -8.24 1.89 17.50
N TYR A 167 -8.09 2.26 16.23
CA TYR A 167 -6.88 2.91 15.74
C TYR A 167 -6.74 4.30 16.40
N PRO A 168 -5.56 4.69 16.91
CA PRO A 168 -5.39 5.99 17.55
C PRO A 168 -5.68 7.11 16.54
N GLN A 169 -6.65 7.95 16.90
CA GLN A 169 -7.14 9.04 16.05
C GLN A 169 -6.27 10.29 16.06
N THR A 170 -5.15 10.33 16.78
CA THR A 170 -4.23 11.47 16.79
C THR A 170 -2.80 10.99 16.99
N ALA A 171 -1.81 11.80 16.57
CA ALA A 171 -0.38 11.55 16.80
C ALA A 171 0.00 11.51 18.30
N ASP A 172 -0.93 11.88 19.19
CA ASP A 172 -0.71 12.01 20.63
C ASP A 172 -1.54 11.02 21.49
N SER A 173 -2.32 10.12 20.87
CA SER A 173 -3.04 9.08 21.63
C SER A 173 -2.16 7.84 21.85
N PRO A 174 -2.04 7.32 23.10
CA PRO A 174 -1.24 6.14 23.37
C PRO A 174 -1.80 4.93 22.61
N MET A 175 -0.94 4.26 21.83
CA MET A 175 -1.27 3.02 21.12
C MET A 175 -1.87 1.97 22.07
N LEU A 176 -2.99 1.38 21.69
CA LEU A 176 -3.58 0.28 22.42
C LEU A 176 -2.77 -1.01 22.21
N ALA A 177 -2.76 -1.90 23.21
CA ALA A 177 -1.95 -3.12 23.21
C ALA A 177 -2.17 -4.01 21.97
N GLY A 178 -3.41 -4.10 21.46
CA GLY A 178 -3.73 -4.89 20.27
C GLY A 178 -3.13 -4.34 18.97
N ASP A 179 -2.97 -3.02 18.86
CA ASP A 179 -2.34 -2.38 17.70
C ASP A 179 -0.83 -2.60 17.71
N LEU A 180 -0.24 -2.56 18.91
CA LEU A 180 1.17 -2.85 19.08
C LEU A 180 1.50 -4.28 18.64
N ASP A 181 0.66 -5.26 18.98
CA ASP A 181 0.87 -6.64 18.55
C ASP A 181 0.71 -6.83 17.03
N ARG A 182 -0.22 -6.12 16.39
CA ARG A 182 -0.36 -6.13 14.93
C ARG A 182 0.82 -5.45 14.23
N LEU A 183 1.27 -4.30 14.72
CA LEU A 183 2.46 -3.63 14.20
C LEU A 183 3.71 -4.49 14.40
N ARG A 184 3.84 -5.17 15.54
CA ARG A 184 4.90 -6.16 15.77
C ARG A 184 4.83 -7.32 14.77
N ALA A 185 3.63 -7.84 14.48
CA ALA A 185 3.45 -8.89 13.48
C ALA A 185 3.85 -8.43 12.07
N ILE A 186 3.43 -7.22 11.66
CA ILE A 186 3.81 -6.63 10.36
C ILE A 186 5.33 -6.41 10.29
N ALA A 187 5.92 -5.84 11.34
CA ALA A 187 7.36 -5.63 11.43
C ALA A 187 8.13 -6.96 11.37
N ARG A 188 7.65 -8.01 12.04
CA ARG A 188 8.22 -9.37 11.94
C ARG A 188 8.22 -9.90 10.51
N VAL A 189 7.11 -9.78 9.79
CA VAL A 189 7.03 -10.22 8.38
C VAL A 189 8.05 -9.48 7.51
N ARG A 190 8.19 -8.16 7.69
CA ARG A 190 9.18 -7.35 6.95
C ARG A 190 10.62 -7.79 7.26
N LEU A 191 10.92 -8.03 8.54
CA LEU A 191 12.23 -8.49 8.98
C LEU A 191 12.58 -9.87 8.40
N VAL A 192 11.62 -10.80 8.32
CA VAL A 192 11.82 -12.11 7.69
C VAL A 192 12.14 -11.96 6.21
N ASN A 193 11.37 -11.15 5.47
CA ASN A 193 11.63 -10.91 4.05
C ASN A 193 13.02 -10.29 3.81
N LEU A 194 13.44 -9.35 4.67
CA LEU A 194 14.79 -8.77 4.60
C LEU A 194 15.89 -9.78 4.90
N LEU A 195 15.66 -10.71 5.83
CA LEU A 195 16.59 -11.78 6.15
C LEU A 195 16.78 -12.72 4.95
N GLU A 196 15.72 -13.03 4.22
CA GLU A 196 15.79 -13.81 2.98
C GLU A 196 16.63 -13.11 1.92
N VAL A 197 16.35 -11.83 1.64
CA VAL A 197 17.14 -11.02 0.70
C VAL A 197 18.63 -10.95 1.12
N ALA A 198 18.91 -10.79 2.41
CA ALA A 198 20.29 -10.78 2.91
C ALA A 198 20.99 -12.12 2.71
N ASN A 199 20.29 -13.25 2.87
CA ASN A 199 20.85 -14.58 2.61
C ASN A 199 21.14 -14.78 1.11
N ASP A 200 20.24 -14.33 0.23
CA ASP A 200 20.44 -14.40 -1.22
C ASP A 200 21.66 -13.60 -1.66
N LEU A 201 21.80 -12.36 -1.16
CA LEU A 201 22.97 -11.50 -1.44
C LEU A 201 24.27 -12.13 -0.93
N LEU A 202 24.25 -12.75 0.25
CA LEU A 202 25.42 -13.46 0.78
C LEU A 202 25.79 -14.66 -0.11
N GLY A 203 24.79 -15.37 -0.66
CA GLY A 203 25.01 -16.43 -1.64
C GLY A 203 25.60 -15.93 -2.96
N VAL A 204 25.23 -14.73 -3.41
CA VAL A 204 25.82 -14.08 -4.60
C VAL A 204 27.26 -13.66 -4.34
N LEU A 205 27.55 -13.04 -3.20
CA LEU A 205 28.91 -12.62 -2.82
C LEU A 205 29.91 -13.78 -2.75
N LEU A 206 29.44 -14.96 -2.32
CA LEU A 206 30.27 -16.15 -2.29
C LEU A 206 30.56 -16.73 -3.68
N ARG A 207 29.85 -16.27 -4.73
CA ARG A 207 29.93 -16.80 -6.10
C ARG A 207 30.56 -15.85 -7.11
N ASP A 208 30.37 -14.54 -7.00
CA ASP A 208 30.91 -13.56 -7.95
C ASP A 208 31.19 -12.19 -7.29
N SER A 209 32.29 -11.54 -7.69
CA SER A 209 32.86 -10.37 -6.98
C SER A 209 32.76 -9.03 -7.71
N GLU A 210 31.78 -8.82 -8.59
CA GLU A 210 31.67 -7.56 -9.34
C GLU A 210 30.76 -6.50 -8.71
N THR A 211 31.10 -5.24 -9.03
CA THR A 211 30.65 -3.95 -8.48
C THR A 211 29.14 -3.75 -8.39
N ALA A 212 28.35 -4.40 -9.25
CA ALA A 212 26.88 -4.38 -9.17
C ALA A 212 26.35 -4.97 -7.85
N THR A 213 27.16 -5.76 -7.15
CA THR A 213 26.83 -6.32 -5.83
C THR A 213 26.95 -5.25 -4.74
N LYS A 214 27.91 -4.32 -4.83
CA LYS A 214 28.17 -3.33 -3.76
C LYS A 214 26.99 -2.38 -3.53
N GLU A 215 26.39 -1.86 -4.59
CA GLU A 215 25.23 -0.95 -4.47
C GLU A 215 24.00 -1.66 -3.92
N LYS A 216 23.74 -2.90 -4.36
CA LYS A 216 22.64 -3.74 -3.85
C LYS A 216 22.83 -4.12 -2.38
N ILE A 217 24.06 -4.45 -1.96
CA ILE A 217 24.41 -4.69 -0.55
C ILE A 217 24.11 -3.44 0.28
N GLU A 218 24.57 -2.27 -0.17
CA GLU A 218 24.40 -1.04 0.60
C GLU A 218 22.93 -0.63 0.70
N GLN A 219 22.15 -0.81 -0.38
CA GLN A 219 20.70 -0.60 -0.34
C GLN A 219 20.01 -1.57 0.62
N CYS A 220 20.36 -2.86 0.58
CA CYS A 220 19.83 -3.86 1.50
C CYS A 220 20.17 -3.50 2.95
N ARG A 221 21.38 -3.01 3.22
CA ARG A 221 21.83 -2.57 4.54
C ARG A 221 21.01 -1.39 5.05
N ARG A 222 20.84 -0.34 4.24
CA ARG A 222 20.00 0.82 4.59
C ARG A 222 18.56 0.43 4.90
N ASN A 223 17.98 -0.47 4.11
CA ASN A 223 16.63 -0.97 4.35
C ASN A 223 16.53 -1.77 5.65
N ALA A 224 17.51 -2.64 5.91
CA ALA A 224 17.54 -3.44 7.12
C ALA A 224 17.74 -2.59 8.39
N GLU A 225 18.63 -1.60 8.35
CA GLU A 225 18.84 -0.66 9.48
C GLU A 225 17.56 0.12 9.82
N LYS A 226 16.81 0.58 8.81
CA LYS A 226 15.50 1.23 9.01
C LYS A 226 14.50 0.31 9.70
N GLU A 227 14.34 -0.93 9.23
CA GLU A 227 13.38 -1.88 9.82
C GLU A 227 13.81 -2.36 11.21
N ILE A 228 15.11 -2.50 11.48
CA ILE A 228 15.63 -2.78 12.83
C ILE A 228 15.31 -1.62 13.79
N ALA A 229 15.45 -0.37 13.34
CA ALA A 229 15.08 0.79 14.15
C ALA A 229 13.57 0.81 14.49
N ILE A 230 12.72 0.49 13.50
CA ILE A 230 11.27 0.33 13.70
C ILE A 230 10.98 -0.78 14.71
N ALA A 231 11.60 -1.95 14.55
CA ALA A 231 11.42 -3.09 15.45
C ALA A 231 11.81 -2.77 16.90
N ARG A 232 12.91 -2.02 17.10
CA ARG A 232 13.32 -1.51 18.42
C ARG A 232 12.27 -0.57 19.01
N GLY A 233 11.75 0.37 18.21
CA GLY A 233 10.67 1.28 18.62
C GLY A 233 9.38 0.56 19.02
N LEU A 234 9.10 -0.60 18.42
CA LEU A 234 7.94 -1.45 18.73
C LEU A 234 8.17 -2.43 19.91
N GLY A 235 9.34 -2.36 20.56
CA GLY A 235 9.69 -3.23 21.70
C GLY A 235 9.99 -4.68 21.31
N ILE A 236 10.26 -4.96 20.03
CA ILE A 236 10.67 -6.29 19.53
C ILE A 236 12.13 -6.30 19.06
N GLY A 237 12.96 -5.41 19.61
CA GLY A 237 14.39 -5.31 19.27
C GLY A 237 15.20 -6.55 19.61
N ASN A 238 14.75 -7.35 20.59
CA ASN A 238 15.37 -8.62 21.00
C ASN A 238 14.74 -9.84 20.30
N ASP A 239 13.93 -9.62 19.25
CA ASP A 239 13.36 -10.73 18.51
C ASP A 239 14.47 -11.55 17.81
N PRO A 240 14.43 -12.89 17.85
CA PRO A 240 15.45 -13.73 17.21
C PRO A 240 15.67 -13.43 15.73
N VAL A 241 14.65 -12.95 15.01
CA VAL A 241 14.78 -12.55 13.60
C VAL A 241 15.67 -11.30 13.46
N VAL A 242 15.52 -10.32 14.36
CA VAL A 242 16.36 -9.10 14.39
C VAL A 242 17.82 -9.48 14.64
N GLU A 243 18.09 -10.34 15.61
CA GLU A 243 19.47 -10.79 15.89
C GLU A 243 20.09 -11.53 14.70
N LYS A 244 19.33 -12.44 14.06
CA LYS A 244 19.79 -13.15 12.86
C LYS A 244 20.12 -12.18 11.73
N LEU A 245 19.25 -11.19 11.49
CA LEU A 245 19.44 -10.18 10.47
C LEU A 245 20.70 -9.34 10.75
N ILE A 246 20.88 -8.87 11.98
CA ILE A 246 22.08 -8.13 12.39
C ILE A 246 23.34 -8.96 12.13
N ARG A 247 23.37 -10.23 12.56
CA ARG A 247 24.53 -11.11 12.32
C ARG A 247 24.80 -11.30 10.83
N ARG A 248 23.75 -11.43 10.00
CA ARG A 248 23.92 -11.54 8.55
C ARG A 248 24.49 -10.27 7.94
N LEU A 249 23.96 -9.09 8.27
CA LEU A 249 24.50 -7.83 7.76
C LEU A 249 25.99 -7.63 8.09
N HIS A 250 26.47 -8.15 9.23
CA HIS A 250 27.90 -8.11 9.57
C HIS A 250 28.78 -8.97 8.66
N LEU A 251 28.22 -10.02 8.06
CA LEU A 251 28.92 -10.91 7.12
C LEU A 251 28.89 -10.38 5.68
N VAL A 252 27.90 -9.54 5.34
CA VAL A 252 27.78 -8.87 4.03
C VAL A 252 28.62 -7.58 4.00
N LYS A 253 29.70 -7.48 4.78
CA LYS A 253 30.58 -6.30 4.75
C LYS A 253 31.31 -6.25 3.40
N PRO A 254 31.37 -5.07 2.74
CA PRO A 254 32.01 -4.90 1.44
C PRO A 254 33.53 -5.11 1.49
#